data_AF-A0A9W7LMW8-F1
#
_entry.id   AF-A0A9W7LMW8-F1
#
_cell.length_a   1.000
_cell.length_b   1.000
_cell.length_c   1.000
_cell.angle_alpha   90.00
_cell.angle_beta   90.00
_cell.angle_gamma   90.00
#
_symmetry.space_group_name_H-M   'P 1'
#
loop_
_entity.id
_entity.type
_entity.pdbx_description
1 polymer ?
#
loop_
_entity_poly.entity_id
_entity_poly.type
_entity_poly.pdbx_seq_one_letter_code
_entity_poly.pdbx_strand_id
1 'polypeptide(L)'
;MKATFFITYVMVDGWAGVAAEILRLKPLIIYHLKNFFLVKTEKDLEEAMDPGTIGFNTGEPRIQLYFLLGLVYAVVTPILLPFIIVFFGLAYVVFRHQIINVYNQEYESAAAFWPDVHLRIIVALTVSQLLLMGLLSTKEAASSTPLLITLPVLTIWFHRFCKKRYEPAFVRNPVQEAMVKDTLERAREPNLNLKGFLQNAYMHPVFKSADDDNIYVAMGEWEEEPSLVTTKRTSKRSTPISSKHGGSSLNLPEAKH
;
A
#
# COMPACT_ATOMS: atom_id res chain seq x y z
N MET A 1 0.00 26.38 24.47
CA MET A 1 -0.40 25.50 25.59
C MET A 1 -0.81 24.09 25.15
N LYS A 2 -1.65 23.90 24.11
CA LYS A 2 -2.07 22.54 23.69
C LYS A 2 -1.00 21.73 22.92
N ALA A 3 -0.01 22.39 22.29
CA ALA A 3 1.05 21.70 21.54
C ALA A 3 1.85 20.71 22.40
N THR A 4 2.13 21.03 23.67
CA THR A 4 2.87 20.14 24.59
C THR A 4 2.15 18.81 24.80
N PHE A 5 0.82 18.82 24.89
CA PHE A 5 0.02 17.60 24.98
C PHE A 5 0.17 16.72 23.71
N PHE A 6 0.18 17.34 22.53
CA PHE A 6 0.37 16.59 21.28
C PHE A 6 1.79 16.04 21.13
N ILE A 7 2.81 16.74 21.63
CA ILE A 7 4.17 16.21 21.69
C ILE A 7 4.20 14.94 22.55
N THR A 8 3.65 15.00 23.77
CA THR A 8 3.61 13.83 24.66
C THR A 8 2.76 12.70 24.08
N TYR A 9 1.66 13.03 23.40
CA TYR A 9 0.82 12.04 22.74
C TYR A 9 1.57 11.31 21.62
N VAL A 10 2.28 12.02 20.74
CA VAL A 10 3.10 11.41 19.68
C VAL A 10 4.23 10.54 20.25
N MET A 11 4.84 10.95 21.36
CA MET A 11 5.89 10.14 22.01
C MET A 11 5.32 8.85 22.61
N VAL A 12 4.17 8.90 23.26
CA VAL A 12 3.57 7.73 23.91
C VAL A 12 2.88 6.81 22.91
N ASP A 13 1.90 7.32 22.15
CA ASP A 13 1.13 6.51 21.21
C ASP A 13 1.93 6.18 19.95
N GLY A 14 2.73 7.12 19.46
CA GLY A 14 3.51 6.96 18.25
C GLY A 14 4.78 6.15 18.49
N TRP A 15 5.74 6.72 19.23
CA TRP A 15 7.06 6.08 19.37
C TRP A 15 6.98 4.79 20.19
N ALA A 16 6.41 4.83 21.39
CA ALA A 16 6.32 3.63 22.22
C ALA A 16 5.36 2.60 21.60
N GLY A 17 4.30 3.04 20.92
CA GLY A 17 3.40 2.15 20.17
C GLY A 17 4.11 1.39 19.05
N VAL A 18 4.87 2.08 18.19
CA VAL A 18 5.65 1.43 17.12
C VAL A 18 6.75 0.53 17.70
N ALA A 19 7.42 0.96 18.77
CA ALA A 19 8.41 0.13 19.45
C ALA A 19 7.80 -1.12 20.09
N ALA A 20 6.58 -1.04 20.62
CA ALA A 20 5.86 -2.19 21.15
C ALA A 20 5.35 -3.13 20.04
N GLU A 21 5.01 -2.59 18.87
CA GLU A 21 4.52 -3.37 17.73
C GLU A 21 5.58 -4.39 17.26
N ILE A 22 6.88 -4.06 17.32
CA ILE A 22 7.93 -5.02 16.92
C ILE A 22 7.96 -6.28 17.79
N LEU A 23 7.61 -6.17 19.07
CA LEU A 23 7.59 -7.29 20.01
C LEU A 23 6.39 -8.21 19.80
N ARG A 24 5.33 -7.70 19.16
CA ARG A 24 4.08 -8.42 18.90
C ARG A 24 3.58 -9.21 20.11
N LEU A 25 3.47 -8.54 21.26
CA LEU A 25 3.14 -9.19 22.53
C LEU A 25 1.83 -10.00 22.49
N LYS A 26 0.79 -9.49 21.81
CA LYS A 26 -0.51 -10.14 21.71
C LYS A 26 -0.42 -11.53 21.02
N PRO A 27 0.04 -11.65 19.76
CA PRO A 27 0.18 -12.97 19.13
C PRO A 27 1.22 -13.85 19.84
N LEU A 28 2.28 -13.28 20.42
CA LEU A 28 3.27 -14.05 21.18
C LEU A 28 2.66 -14.76 22.39
N ILE A 29 1.83 -14.06 23.18
CA ILE A 29 1.14 -14.64 24.34
C ILE A 29 0.10 -15.67 23.88
N ILE A 30 -0.69 -15.36 22.85
CA ILE A 30 -1.72 -16.28 22.33
C ILE A 30 -1.06 -17.56 21.80
N TYR A 31 0.05 -17.45 21.08
CA TYR A 31 0.81 -18.60 20.59
C TYR A 31 1.24 -19.53 21.73
N HIS A 32 1.87 -18.99 22.79
CA HIS A 32 2.30 -19.82 23.92
C HIS A 32 1.13 -20.47 24.65
N LEU A 33 -0.01 -19.76 24.76
CA LEU A 33 -1.22 -20.30 25.36
C LEU A 33 -1.83 -21.43 24.51
N LYS A 34 -1.94 -21.23 23.19
CA LYS A 34 -2.40 -22.26 22.24
C LYS A 34 -1.47 -23.48 22.25
N ASN A 35 -0.16 -23.25 22.20
CA ASN A 35 0.84 -24.31 22.20
C ASN A 35 0.80 -25.15 23.48
N PHE A 36 0.53 -24.53 24.63
CA PHE A 36 0.45 -25.25 25.89
C PHE A 36 -0.85 -26.04 26.08
N PHE A 37 -2.00 -25.52 25.62
CA PHE A 37 -3.31 -26.11 25.91
C PHE A 37 -4.00 -26.84 24.75
N LEU A 38 -3.75 -26.43 23.51
CA LEU A 38 -4.58 -26.82 22.35
C LEU A 38 -3.81 -27.60 21.27
N VAL A 39 -2.52 -27.34 21.09
CA VAL A 39 -1.70 -27.97 20.03
C VAL A 39 -1.46 -29.45 20.34
N LYS A 40 -1.85 -30.33 19.41
CA LYS A 40 -1.57 -31.78 19.48
C LYS A 40 -0.92 -32.31 18.21
N THR A 41 -1.18 -31.67 17.07
CA THR A 41 -0.67 -32.06 15.75
C THR A 41 0.12 -30.93 15.09
N GLU A 42 0.89 -31.25 14.05
CA GLU A 42 1.65 -30.25 13.26
C GLU A 42 0.72 -29.22 12.60
N LYS A 43 -0.49 -29.62 12.17
CA LYS A 43 -1.48 -28.71 11.60
C LYS A 43 -2.00 -27.70 12.63
N ASP A 44 -2.19 -28.13 13.88
CA ASP A 44 -2.61 -27.22 14.96
C ASP A 44 -1.51 -26.19 15.28
N LEU A 45 -0.24 -26.55 15.06
CA LEU A 45 0.90 -25.65 15.23
C LEU A 45 0.90 -24.56 14.15
N GLU A 46 0.66 -24.92 12.90
CA GLU A 46 0.53 -23.96 11.78
C GLU A 46 -0.61 -22.96 12.05
N GLU A 47 -1.76 -23.44 12.52
CA GLU A 47 -2.90 -22.57 12.88
C GLU A 47 -2.57 -21.66 14.09
N ALA A 48 -1.74 -22.14 15.03
CA ALA A 48 -1.29 -21.33 16.14
C ALA A 48 -0.28 -20.25 15.72
N MET A 49 0.46 -20.48 14.64
CA MET A 49 1.49 -19.57 14.09
C MET A 49 0.94 -18.46 13.20
N ASP A 50 -0.37 -18.34 13.02
CA ASP A 50 -0.98 -17.29 12.20
C ASP A 50 -0.58 -15.88 12.70
N PRO A 51 0.19 -15.11 11.92
CA PRO A 51 0.58 -13.77 12.28
C PRO A 51 -0.56 -12.77 12.09
N GLY A 52 -1.61 -13.08 11.31
CA GLY A 52 -2.63 -12.13 10.92
C GLY A 52 -2.15 -11.02 9.97
N THR A 53 -3.05 -10.07 9.71
CA THR A 53 -2.87 -9.01 8.71
C THR A 53 -2.29 -7.71 9.22
N ILE A 54 -1.84 -6.89 8.27
CA ILE A 54 -1.56 -5.48 8.51
C ILE A 54 -2.85 -4.79 8.98
N GLY A 55 -2.78 -4.13 10.14
CA GLY A 55 -3.90 -3.42 10.73
C GLY A 55 -4.26 -2.13 10.00
N PHE A 56 -4.71 -2.18 8.74
CA PHE A 56 -5.10 -1.00 7.96
C PHE A 56 -6.16 -0.17 8.67
N ASN A 57 -7.11 -0.83 9.33
CA ASN A 57 -8.18 -0.21 10.13
C ASN A 57 -7.69 0.67 11.30
N THR A 58 -6.52 0.37 11.87
CA THR A 58 -5.98 1.08 13.04
C THR A 58 -4.79 1.96 12.67
N GLY A 59 -3.90 1.46 11.82
CA GLY A 59 -2.70 2.16 11.38
C GLY A 59 -3.01 3.34 10.46
N GLU A 60 -3.92 3.19 9.49
CA GLU A 60 -4.21 4.26 8.53
C GLU A 60 -4.80 5.51 9.22
N PRO A 61 -5.83 5.40 10.09
CA PRO A 61 -6.37 6.58 10.78
C PRO A 61 -5.34 7.24 11.72
N ARG A 62 -4.47 6.46 12.37
CA ARG A 62 -3.40 6.97 13.22
C ARG A 62 -2.41 7.83 12.43
N ILE A 63 -1.99 7.34 11.26
CA ILE A 63 -1.09 8.09 10.37
C ILE A 63 -1.76 9.37 9.87
N GLN A 64 -3.05 9.32 9.49
CA GLN A 64 -3.81 10.51 9.07
C GLN A 64 -3.89 11.56 10.17
N LEU A 65 -4.04 11.15 11.44
CA LEU A 65 -4.03 12.06 12.58
C LEU A 65 -2.69 12.79 12.70
N TYR A 66 -1.57 12.08 12.57
CA TYR A 66 -0.25 12.72 12.64
C TYR A 66 0.04 13.62 11.44
N PHE A 67 -0.47 13.29 10.25
CA PHE A 67 -0.44 14.20 9.10
C PHE A 67 -1.23 15.49 9.39
N LEU A 68 -2.44 15.38 9.94
CA LEU A 68 -3.25 16.53 10.32
C LEU A 68 -2.52 17.39 11.36
N LEU A 69 -2.00 16.79 12.43
CA LEU A 69 -1.24 17.50 13.47
C LEU A 69 0.00 18.18 12.88
N GLY A 70 0.74 17.49 12.00
CA GLY A 70 1.90 18.03 11.32
C GLY A 70 1.56 19.26 10.48
N LEU A 71 0.53 19.18 9.64
CA LEU A 71 0.10 20.30 8.80
C LEU A 71 -0.38 21.50 9.65
N VAL A 72 -1.25 21.26 10.63
CA VAL A 72 -1.82 22.31 11.47
C VAL A 72 -0.75 23.02 12.30
N TYR A 73 0.15 22.26 12.94
CA TYR A 73 1.17 22.84 13.82
C TYR A 73 2.47 23.23 13.12
N ALA A 74 2.66 22.90 11.84
CA ALA A 74 3.84 23.32 11.08
C ALA A 74 4.07 24.83 11.14
N VAL A 75 2.99 25.62 11.04
CA VAL A 75 3.06 27.09 11.06
C VAL A 75 2.96 27.65 12.50
N VAL A 76 2.27 26.94 13.40
CA VAL A 76 1.97 27.43 14.76
C VAL A 76 3.07 27.09 15.77
N THR A 77 3.59 25.87 15.74
CA THR A 77 4.61 25.38 16.68
C THR A 77 5.50 24.35 15.97
N PRO A 78 6.53 24.81 15.23
CA PRO A 78 7.40 23.95 14.42
C PRO A 78 8.13 22.86 15.21
N ILE A 79 8.28 23.04 16.53
CA ILE A 79 8.91 22.08 17.43
C ILE A 79 8.20 20.72 17.44
N LEU A 80 6.92 20.63 17.07
CA LEU A 80 6.21 19.35 16.94
C LEU A 80 6.71 18.50 15.75
N LEU A 81 7.18 19.14 14.67
CA LEU A 81 7.52 18.45 13.41
C LEU A 81 8.65 17.42 13.56
N PRO A 82 9.78 17.71 14.25
CA PRO A 82 10.81 16.70 14.50
C PRO A 82 10.27 15.42 15.15
N PHE A 83 9.32 15.53 16.08
CA PHE A 83 8.74 14.36 16.75
C PHE A 83 7.93 13.48 15.79
N ILE A 84 7.16 14.12 14.91
CA ILE A 84 6.38 13.45 13.87
C ILE A 84 7.29 12.81 12.81
N ILE A 85 8.37 13.49 12.41
CA ILE A 85 9.35 12.96 11.44
C ILE A 85 10.05 11.71 12.02
N VAL A 86 10.47 11.76 13.29
CA VAL A 86 11.06 10.60 13.97
C VAL A 86 10.06 9.45 14.04
N PHE A 87 8.79 9.73 14.34
CA PHE A 87 7.74 8.71 14.29
C PHE A 87 7.67 8.06 12.90
N PHE A 88 7.61 8.84 11.82
CA PHE A 88 7.53 8.29 10.46
C PHE A 88 8.75 7.49 10.07
N GLY A 89 9.95 7.92 10.47
CA GLY A 89 11.19 7.18 10.24
C GLY A 89 11.20 5.83 10.96
N LEU A 90 10.83 5.80 12.25
CA LEU A 90 10.73 4.56 13.02
C LEU A 90 9.64 3.65 12.48
N ALA A 91 8.44 4.18 12.21
CA ALA A 91 7.31 3.43 11.67
C ALA A 91 7.67 2.80 10.32
N TYR A 92 8.35 3.54 9.44
CA TYR A 92 8.79 3.01 8.14
C TYR A 92 9.71 1.79 8.31
N VAL A 93 10.72 1.87 9.16
CA VAL A 93 11.67 0.76 9.36
C VAL A 93 10.99 -0.45 10.00
N VAL A 94 10.17 -0.24 11.03
CA VAL A 94 9.50 -1.32 11.75
C VAL A 94 8.45 -2.00 10.87
N PHE A 95 7.55 -1.25 10.26
CA PHE A 95 6.52 -1.86 9.41
C PHE A 95 7.12 -2.48 8.15
N ARG A 96 8.19 -1.91 7.57
CA ARG A 96 8.91 -2.58 6.46
C ARG A 96 9.48 -3.93 6.89
N HIS A 97 10.07 -4.02 8.08
CA HIS A 97 10.58 -5.28 8.61
C HIS A 97 9.45 -6.29 8.82
N GLN A 98 8.31 -5.87 9.39
CA GLN A 98 7.19 -6.75 9.67
C GLN A 98 6.45 -7.21 8.42
N ILE A 99 6.31 -6.35 7.40
CA ILE A 99 5.70 -6.73 6.12
C ILE A 99 6.52 -7.82 5.43
N ILE A 100 7.85 -7.76 5.52
CA ILE A 100 8.72 -8.77 4.87
C ILE A 100 8.74 -10.08 5.65
N ASN A 101 8.77 -10.02 6.99
CA ASN A 101 9.10 -11.20 7.79
C ASN A 101 7.91 -11.84 8.51
N VAL A 102 6.77 -11.15 8.61
CA VAL A 102 5.73 -11.52 9.57
C VAL A 102 4.32 -11.46 9.01
N TYR A 103 3.85 -10.31 8.53
CA TYR A 103 2.44 -10.16 8.19
C TYR A 103 2.06 -10.98 6.96
N ASN A 104 0.93 -11.67 7.04
CA ASN A 104 0.31 -12.31 5.88
C ASN A 104 -0.82 -11.42 5.36
N GLN A 105 -0.92 -11.24 4.05
CA GLN A 105 -1.93 -10.39 3.44
C GLN A 105 -3.16 -11.22 3.06
N GLU A 106 -4.26 -11.09 3.81
CA GLU A 106 -5.51 -11.83 3.56
C GLU A 106 -6.21 -11.45 2.25
N TYR A 107 -6.03 -10.21 1.77
CA TYR A 107 -6.68 -9.73 0.55
C TYR A 107 -5.77 -8.80 -0.25
N GLU A 108 -5.78 -8.95 -1.58
CA GLU A 108 -5.04 -8.09 -2.52
C GLU A 108 -5.97 -7.05 -3.14
N SER A 109 -5.79 -5.79 -2.74
CA SER A 109 -6.60 -4.65 -3.23
C SER A 109 -5.90 -3.84 -4.32
N ALA A 110 -4.63 -4.10 -4.63
CA ALA A 110 -3.82 -3.35 -5.59
C ALA A 110 -3.81 -1.82 -5.32
N ALA A 111 -3.74 -1.44 -4.04
CA ALA A 111 -3.74 -0.05 -3.57
C ALA A 111 -4.97 0.80 -3.99
N ALA A 112 -6.12 0.17 -4.23
CA ALA A 112 -7.37 0.87 -4.58
C ALA A 112 -7.85 1.89 -3.52
N PHE A 113 -7.35 1.81 -2.28
CA PHE A 113 -7.62 2.77 -1.20
C PHE A 113 -6.90 4.12 -1.34
N TRP A 114 -5.96 4.26 -2.28
CA TRP A 114 -5.16 5.49 -2.42
C TRP A 114 -5.97 6.78 -2.68
N PRO A 115 -7.04 6.79 -3.50
CA PRO A 115 -7.90 7.96 -3.67
C PRO A 115 -8.50 8.46 -2.35
N ASP A 116 -8.85 7.55 -1.44
CA ASP A 116 -9.40 7.90 -0.13
C ASP A 116 -8.33 8.52 0.78
N VAL A 117 -7.14 7.92 0.82
CA VAL A 117 -5.99 8.47 1.55
C VAL A 117 -5.64 9.88 1.05
N HIS A 118 -5.59 10.06 -0.27
CA HIS A 118 -5.34 11.36 -0.90
C HIS A 118 -6.40 12.39 -0.52
N LEU A 119 -7.69 12.03 -0.56
CA LEU A 119 -8.78 12.92 -0.16
C LEU A 119 -8.63 13.37 1.30
N ARG A 120 -8.33 12.45 2.23
CA ARG A 120 -8.14 12.77 3.65
C ARG A 120 -6.98 13.74 3.89
N ILE A 121 -5.86 13.58 3.17
CA ILE A 121 -4.73 14.51 3.24
C ILE A 121 -5.11 15.89 2.70
N ILE A 122 -5.84 15.96 1.59
CA ILE A 122 -6.36 17.23 1.04
C ILE A 122 -7.29 17.93 2.02
N VAL A 123 -8.18 17.18 2.69
CA VAL A 123 -9.06 17.70 3.73
C VAL A 123 -8.23 18.22 4.91
N ALA A 124 -7.23 17.47 5.38
CA ALA A 124 -6.34 17.91 6.45
C ALA A 124 -5.60 19.21 6.09
N LEU A 125 -5.11 19.34 4.85
CA LEU A 125 -4.47 20.56 4.35
C LEU A 125 -5.46 21.73 4.31
N THR A 126 -6.69 21.51 3.87
CA THR A 126 -7.74 22.53 3.83
C THR A 126 -8.09 22.98 5.25
N VAL A 127 -8.25 22.06 6.19
CA VAL A 127 -8.47 22.36 7.62
C VAL A 127 -7.31 23.17 8.20
N SER A 128 -6.07 22.80 7.89
CA SER A 128 -4.87 23.55 8.31
C SER A 128 -4.88 25.01 7.81
N GLN A 129 -5.26 25.24 6.55
CA GLN A 129 -5.34 26.58 5.96
C GLN A 129 -6.46 27.41 6.60
N LEU A 130 -7.64 26.81 6.84
CA LEU A 130 -8.76 27.49 7.50
C LEU A 130 -8.44 27.84 8.96
N LEU A 131 -7.77 26.95 9.69
CA LEU A 131 -7.32 27.23 11.06
C LEU A 131 -6.26 28.33 11.10
N LEU A 132 -5.31 28.33 10.15
CA LEU A 132 -4.31 29.39 10.03
C LEU A 132 -4.97 30.75 9.74
N MET A 133 -5.97 30.77 8.85
CA MET A 133 -6.76 31.97 8.58
C MET A 133 -7.46 32.47 9.84
N GLY A 134 -8.10 31.59 10.61
CA GLY A 134 -8.70 31.94 11.90
C GLY A 134 -7.70 32.52 12.89
N LEU A 135 -6.51 31.91 13.00
CA LEU A 135 -5.44 32.38 13.88
C LEU A 135 -4.91 33.76 13.48
N LEU A 136 -4.64 34.00 12.19
CA LEU A 136 -4.10 35.27 11.71
C LEU A 136 -5.14 36.40 11.73
N SER A 137 -6.42 36.08 11.57
CA SER A 137 -7.52 37.03 11.75
C SER A 137 -7.50 37.68 13.13
N THR A 138 -7.16 36.92 14.18
CA THR A 138 -7.04 37.47 15.56
C THR A 138 -5.85 38.39 15.79
N LYS A 139 -4.88 38.42 14.87
CA LYS A 139 -3.66 39.24 14.98
C LYS A 139 -3.69 40.51 14.14
N GLU A 140 -4.86 40.90 13.62
CA GLU A 140 -5.07 42.08 12.76
C GLU A 140 -4.16 42.13 11.51
N ALA A 141 -3.70 40.98 11.04
CA ALA A 141 -2.83 40.87 9.87
C ALA A 141 -3.63 40.96 8.55
N ALA A 142 -4.32 42.08 8.32
CA ALA A 142 -5.23 42.29 7.19
C ALA A 142 -4.56 42.18 5.81
N SER A 143 -3.25 42.44 5.74
CA SER A 143 -2.47 42.32 4.49
C SER A 143 -2.35 40.87 4.00
N SER A 144 -2.45 39.87 4.88
CA SER A 144 -2.28 38.45 4.53
C SER A 144 -3.57 37.76 4.09
N THR A 145 -4.73 38.40 4.27
CA THR A 145 -6.06 37.82 4.03
C THR A 145 -6.29 37.34 2.59
N PRO A 146 -5.89 38.08 1.52
CA PRO A 146 -6.11 37.63 0.14
C PRO A 146 -5.34 36.35 -0.20
N LEU A 147 -4.10 36.23 0.30
CA LEU A 147 -3.27 35.05 0.09
C LEU A 147 -3.85 33.82 0.80
N LEU A 148 -4.33 34.00 2.04
CA LEU A 148 -4.90 32.91 2.85
C LEU A 148 -6.20 32.34 2.25
N ILE A 149 -7.01 33.17 1.60
CA ILE A 149 -8.23 32.72 0.90
C ILE A 149 -7.89 31.99 -0.41
N THR A 150 -6.81 32.41 -1.08
CA THR A 150 -6.39 31.81 -2.36
C THR A 150 -5.91 30.35 -2.18
N LEU A 151 -5.30 30.02 -1.03
CA LEU A 151 -4.77 28.69 -0.72
C LEU A 151 -5.82 27.55 -0.72
N PRO A 152 -6.94 27.63 0.01
CA PRO A 152 -7.96 26.57 0.00
C PRO A 152 -8.64 26.45 -1.37
N VAL A 153 -8.84 27.57 -2.07
CA VAL A 153 -9.39 27.55 -3.45
C VAL A 153 -8.46 26.78 -4.39
N LEU A 154 -7.16 27.07 -4.35
CA LEU A 154 -6.15 26.36 -5.14
C LEU A 154 -6.06 24.88 -4.77
N THR A 155 -6.14 24.56 -3.47
CA THR A 155 -6.08 23.18 -2.96
C THR A 155 -7.28 22.36 -3.44
N ILE A 156 -8.49 22.91 -3.38
CA ILE A 156 -9.71 22.27 -3.89
C ILE A 156 -9.65 22.11 -5.40
N TRP A 157 -9.19 23.14 -6.12
CA TRP A 157 -9.01 23.07 -7.58
C TRP A 157 -8.02 21.97 -7.98
N PHE A 158 -6.88 21.90 -7.29
CA PHE A 158 -5.88 20.84 -7.46
C PHE A 158 -6.48 19.45 -7.20
N HIS A 159 -7.23 19.27 -6.12
CA HIS A 159 -7.92 18.02 -5.85
C HIS A 159 -8.88 17.62 -6.99
N ARG A 160 -9.67 18.57 -7.51
CA ARG A 160 -10.56 18.30 -8.65
C ARG A 160 -9.79 17.91 -9.91
N PHE A 161 -8.63 18.51 -10.14
CA PHE A 161 -7.74 18.14 -11.24
C PHE A 161 -7.22 16.70 -11.06
N CYS A 162 -6.67 16.37 -9.89
CA CYS A 162 -6.17 15.04 -9.58
C CYS A 162 -7.26 13.97 -9.67
N LYS A 163 -8.46 14.29 -9.15
CA LYS A 163 -9.62 13.41 -9.21
C LYS A 163 -9.99 13.09 -10.66
N LYS A 164 -10.11 14.09 -11.53
CA LYS A 164 -10.43 13.86 -12.95
C LYS A 164 -9.31 13.12 -13.71
N ARG A 165 -8.05 13.35 -13.36
CA ARG A 165 -6.89 12.86 -14.12
C ARG A 165 -6.39 11.48 -13.70
N TYR A 166 -6.43 11.16 -12.41
CA TYR A 166 -5.75 10.00 -11.83
C TYR A 166 -6.70 9.00 -11.17
N GLU A 167 -7.81 9.42 -10.55
CA GLU A 167 -8.78 8.51 -9.93
C GLU A 167 -9.32 7.42 -10.90
N PRO A 168 -9.55 7.69 -12.20
CA PRO A 168 -9.98 6.65 -13.13
C PRO A 168 -9.04 5.45 -13.22
N ALA A 169 -7.74 5.63 -12.94
CA ALA A 169 -6.78 4.52 -12.93
C ALA A 169 -6.96 3.55 -11.75
N PHE A 170 -7.58 4.00 -10.66
CA PHE A 170 -7.85 3.19 -9.47
C PHE A 170 -9.25 2.54 -9.51
N VAL A 171 -10.20 3.15 -10.23
CA VAL A 171 -11.61 2.72 -10.24
C VAL A 171 -11.97 1.95 -11.52
N ARG A 172 -11.30 2.23 -12.65
CA ARG A 172 -11.64 1.65 -13.95
C ARG A 172 -10.50 0.80 -14.47
N ASN A 173 -10.85 -0.38 -14.98
CA ASN A 173 -9.92 -1.27 -15.66
C ASN A 173 -9.95 -0.99 -17.18
N PRO A 174 -8.87 -0.47 -17.78
CA PRO A 174 -8.85 -0.16 -19.21
C PRO A 174 -8.85 -1.44 -20.05
N VAL A 175 -9.75 -1.51 -21.04
CA VAL A 175 -9.92 -2.68 -21.93
C VAL A 175 -8.64 -3.01 -22.70
N GLN A 176 -7.83 -2.00 -23.03
CA GLN A 176 -6.55 -2.20 -23.70
C GLN A 176 -5.61 -3.10 -22.88
N GLU A 177 -5.47 -2.86 -21.57
CA GLU A 177 -4.60 -3.67 -20.73
C GLU A 177 -5.19 -5.04 -20.41
N ALA A 178 -6.52 -5.12 -20.31
CA ALA A 178 -7.20 -6.41 -20.23
C ALA A 178 -6.87 -7.28 -21.46
N MET A 179 -7.00 -6.74 -22.67
CA MET A 179 -6.69 -7.46 -23.92
C MET A 179 -5.22 -7.86 -24.03
N VAL A 180 -4.30 -6.99 -23.62
CA VAL A 180 -2.85 -7.30 -23.60
C VAL A 180 -2.59 -8.45 -22.64
N LYS A 181 -3.14 -8.40 -21.42
CA LYS A 181 -2.99 -9.47 -20.43
C LYS A 181 -3.57 -10.80 -20.92
N ASP A 182 -4.79 -10.79 -21.48
CA ASP A 182 -5.44 -11.99 -22.02
C ASP A 182 -4.62 -12.63 -23.17
N THR A 183 -3.99 -11.79 -24.01
CA THR A 183 -3.15 -12.27 -25.12
C THR A 183 -1.87 -12.92 -24.62
N LEU A 184 -1.23 -12.33 -23.59
CA LEU A 184 -0.03 -12.87 -22.97
C LEU A 184 -0.33 -14.18 -22.22
N GLU A 185 -1.45 -14.24 -21.51
CA GLU A 185 -1.87 -15.46 -20.80
C GLU A 185 -2.15 -16.60 -21.78
N ARG A 186 -2.88 -16.33 -22.88
CA ARG A 186 -3.11 -17.33 -23.95
C ARG A 186 -1.81 -17.82 -24.60
N ALA A 187 -0.81 -16.95 -24.72
CA ALA A 187 0.50 -17.33 -25.25
C ALA A 187 1.32 -18.15 -24.25
N ARG A 188 1.18 -17.88 -22.94
CA ARG A 188 1.87 -18.60 -21.87
C ARG A 188 1.27 -19.99 -21.64
N GLU A 189 -0.06 -20.06 -21.57
CA GLU A 189 -0.82 -21.27 -21.23
C GLU A 189 -1.95 -21.50 -22.25
N PRO A 190 -1.63 -22.01 -23.46
CA PRO A 190 -2.61 -22.15 -24.54
C PRO A 190 -3.71 -23.18 -24.26
N ASN A 191 -3.45 -24.13 -23.36
CA ASN A 191 -4.36 -25.26 -23.06
C ASN A 191 -5.06 -25.12 -21.69
N LEU A 192 -5.09 -23.92 -21.08
CA LEU A 192 -5.72 -23.70 -19.78
C LEU A 192 -7.24 -23.90 -19.85
N ASN A 193 -7.77 -24.84 -19.05
CA ASN A 193 -9.21 -25.05 -18.92
C ASN A 193 -9.83 -24.04 -17.94
N LEU A 194 -10.13 -22.84 -18.45
CA LEU A 194 -10.70 -21.74 -17.65
C LEU A 194 -12.04 -22.11 -16.99
N LYS A 195 -12.88 -22.89 -17.68
CA LYS A 195 -14.19 -23.29 -17.15
C LYS A 195 -14.04 -24.19 -15.93
N GLY A 196 -13.14 -25.18 -16.00
CA GLY A 196 -12.84 -26.05 -14.86
C GLY A 196 -12.26 -25.26 -13.69
N PHE A 197 -11.32 -24.35 -13.96
CA PHE A 197 -10.68 -23.51 -12.94
C PHE A 197 -11.68 -22.61 -12.19
N LEU A 198 -12.63 -21.98 -12.90
CA LEU A 198 -13.55 -21.02 -12.30
C LEU A 198 -14.82 -21.65 -11.70
N GLN A 199 -15.15 -22.91 -12.02
CA GLN A 199 -16.43 -23.52 -11.66
C GLN A 199 -16.67 -23.57 -10.15
N ASN A 200 -15.63 -23.86 -9.35
CA ASN A 200 -15.74 -24.01 -7.90
C ASN A 200 -15.20 -22.80 -7.10
N ALA A 201 -14.67 -21.78 -7.77
CA ALA A 201 -13.89 -20.70 -7.13
C ALA A 201 -14.68 -19.89 -6.09
N TYR A 202 -15.97 -19.61 -6.34
CA TYR A 202 -16.83 -18.79 -5.49
C TYR A 202 -17.89 -19.60 -4.73
N MET A 203 -17.69 -20.92 -4.56
CA MET A 203 -18.54 -21.69 -3.66
C MET A 203 -18.32 -21.27 -2.21
N HIS A 204 -19.41 -21.27 -1.43
CA HIS A 204 -19.34 -20.95 -0.01
C HIS A 204 -18.38 -21.93 0.69
N PRO A 205 -17.48 -21.47 1.59
CA PRO A 205 -16.44 -22.32 2.19
C PRO A 205 -16.95 -23.62 2.80
N VAL A 206 -18.16 -23.61 3.39
CA VAL A 206 -18.80 -24.81 3.99
C VAL A 206 -19.12 -25.91 2.96
N PHE A 207 -19.28 -25.57 1.68
CA PHE A 207 -19.61 -26.54 0.63
C PHE A 207 -18.38 -27.01 -0.16
N LYS A 208 -17.17 -26.56 0.17
CA LYS A 208 -15.94 -27.05 -0.45
C LYS A 208 -15.66 -28.47 0.04
N SER A 209 -15.31 -29.37 -0.88
CA SER A 209 -14.94 -30.75 -0.52
C SER A 209 -13.48 -30.79 -0.08
N ALA A 210 -13.10 -31.77 0.76
CA ALA A 210 -11.71 -31.90 1.25
C ALA A 210 -10.68 -32.11 0.12
N ASP A 211 -11.13 -32.54 -1.07
CA ASP A 211 -10.30 -32.68 -2.27
C ASP A 211 -10.05 -31.33 -2.97
N ASP A 212 -10.95 -30.34 -2.82
CA ASP A 212 -10.77 -28.99 -3.37
C ASP A 212 -9.67 -28.21 -2.62
N ASP A 213 -9.45 -28.50 -1.32
CA ASP A 213 -8.45 -27.82 -0.49
C ASP A 213 -7.00 -28.14 -0.92
N ASN A 214 -6.74 -29.35 -1.44
CA ASN A 214 -5.42 -29.75 -1.95
C ASN A 214 -5.00 -28.97 -3.20
N ILE A 215 -5.96 -28.49 -3.99
CA ILE A 215 -5.69 -27.66 -5.19
C ILE A 215 -5.14 -26.28 -4.78
N TYR A 216 -5.65 -25.72 -3.68
CA TYR A 216 -5.16 -24.44 -3.14
C TYR A 216 -3.76 -24.55 -2.53
N VAL A 217 -3.48 -25.64 -1.81
CA VAL A 217 -2.13 -25.90 -1.24
C VAL A 217 -1.10 -26.06 -2.36
N ALA A 218 -1.45 -26.79 -3.42
CA ALA A 218 -0.58 -26.91 -4.60
C ALA A 218 -0.32 -25.54 -5.23
N MET A 219 -1.34 -24.68 -5.39
CA MET A 219 -1.21 -23.32 -5.96
C MET A 219 -0.19 -22.42 -5.25
N GLY A 220 -0.01 -22.56 -3.93
CA GLY A 220 1.00 -21.82 -3.16
C GLY A 220 2.44 -22.24 -3.46
N GLU A 221 2.66 -23.45 -4.01
CA GLU A 221 3.99 -23.94 -4.38
C GLU A 221 4.43 -23.52 -5.80
N TRP A 222 3.50 -23.12 -6.69
CA TRP A 222 3.79 -22.77 -8.09
C TRP A 222 4.25 -21.31 -8.31
N GLU A 223 4.54 -20.52 -7.27
CA GLU A 223 5.20 -19.21 -7.42
C GLU A 223 6.71 -19.35 -7.74
N GLU A 224 7.08 -20.18 -8.73
CA GLU A 224 8.39 -20.05 -9.38
C GLU A 224 8.44 -18.72 -10.15
N GLU A 225 9.51 -17.93 -9.95
CA GLU A 225 9.67 -16.61 -10.55
C GLU A 225 9.36 -16.65 -12.07
N PRO A 226 8.43 -15.82 -12.57
CA PRO A 226 8.11 -15.81 -13.98
C PRO A 226 9.35 -15.36 -14.77
N SER A 227 9.79 -16.18 -15.73
CA SER A 227 10.82 -15.80 -16.69
C SER A 227 10.42 -14.47 -17.33
N LEU A 228 11.22 -13.43 -17.11
CA LEU A 228 10.97 -12.07 -17.61
C LEU A 228 10.90 -12.08 -19.14
N VAL A 229 9.70 -12.12 -19.70
CA VAL A 229 9.51 -11.90 -21.14
C VAL A 229 9.83 -10.42 -21.39
N THR A 230 10.98 -10.16 -22.02
CA THR A 230 11.41 -8.80 -22.35
C THR A 230 10.38 -8.14 -23.26
N THR A 231 9.59 -7.21 -22.72
CA THR A 231 8.72 -6.38 -23.53
C THR A 231 9.57 -5.27 -24.16
N LYS A 232 9.74 -5.34 -25.48
CA LYS A 232 10.40 -4.26 -26.23
C LYS A 232 9.44 -3.07 -26.29
N ARG A 233 9.56 -2.16 -25.32
CA ARG A 233 8.82 -0.89 -25.34
C ARG A 233 9.30 -0.06 -26.53
N THR A 234 8.54 -0.06 -27.62
CA THR A 234 8.80 0.83 -28.76
C THR A 234 8.39 2.25 -28.37
N SER A 235 9.29 2.95 -27.68
CA SER A 235 9.20 4.40 -27.53
C SER A 235 9.37 5.04 -28.90
N LYS A 236 8.26 5.40 -29.56
CA LYS A 236 8.31 6.40 -30.64
C LYS A 236 8.60 7.76 -30.01
N ARG A 237 9.86 8.01 -29.70
CA ARG A 237 10.39 9.36 -29.44
C ARG A 237 11.51 9.59 -30.45
N SER A 238 11.24 10.50 -31.37
CA SER A 238 12.20 11.00 -32.35
C SER A 238 13.43 11.56 -31.66
N THR A 239 14.59 10.96 -31.90
CA THR A 239 15.91 11.61 -31.81
C THR A 239 16.85 10.84 -32.74
N PRO A 240 17.47 11.49 -33.74
CA PRO A 240 18.51 10.85 -34.54
C PRO A 240 19.82 10.96 -33.76
N ILE A 241 20.51 9.85 -33.51
CA ILE A 241 21.98 9.75 -33.45
C ILE A 241 22.33 8.26 -33.36
N SER A 242 23.17 7.83 -34.29
CA SER A 242 23.71 6.49 -34.43
C SER A 242 24.90 6.31 -33.49
N SER A 243 24.93 5.22 -32.73
CA SER A 243 26.18 4.70 -32.16
C SER A 243 26.45 3.29 -32.72
N LYS A 244 27.46 3.23 -33.59
CA LYS A 244 28.15 2.00 -34.02
C LYS A 244 28.90 1.40 -32.82
N HIS A 245 28.78 0.08 -32.64
CA HIS A 245 29.75 -0.95 -32.21
C HIS A 245 28.87 -2.18 -31.84
N GLY A 246 28.76 -3.25 -32.65
CA GLY A 246 29.77 -4.30 -32.91
C GLY A 246 30.05 -5.09 -31.61
N GLY A 247 29.73 -6.36 -31.41
CA GLY A 247 29.12 -7.44 -32.18
C GLY A 247 29.25 -8.72 -31.32
N SER A 248 28.31 -9.67 -31.42
CA SER A 248 28.57 -11.11 -31.30
C SER A 248 27.29 -11.87 -31.69
N SER A 249 27.48 -12.82 -32.60
CA SER A 249 26.49 -13.54 -33.39
C SER A 249 25.86 -14.71 -32.64
N LEU A 250 24.55 -14.90 -32.87
CA LEU A 250 23.83 -16.16 -32.63
C LEU A 250 24.39 -17.27 -33.54
N ASN A 251 24.56 -18.47 -32.98
CA ASN A 251 24.62 -19.72 -33.74
C ASN A 251 23.26 -20.42 -33.64
N LEU A 252 22.55 -20.50 -34.77
CA LEU A 252 21.44 -21.43 -35.00
C LEU A 252 22.03 -22.76 -35.50
N PRO A 253 21.54 -23.94 -35.07
CA PRO A 253 21.91 -25.19 -35.69
C PRO A 253 21.13 -25.40 -36.99
N GLU A 254 21.86 -25.68 -38.07
CA GLU A 254 21.34 -26.14 -39.35
C GLU A 254 20.64 -27.50 -39.23
N ALA A 255 19.53 -27.63 -39.95
CA ALA A 255 18.87 -28.89 -40.23
C ALA A 255 19.79 -29.84 -41.00
N LYS A 256 19.80 -31.11 -40.63
CA LYS A 256 20.30 -32.22 -41.46
C LYS A 256 19.20 -33.27 -41.62
N HIS A 257 18.85 -33.47 -42.89
CA HIS A 257 18.20 -34.61 -43.55
C HIS A 257 17.01 -35.31 -42.88
#